data_AF-A0A3M7A5Q4-F1
#
_entry.id   AF-A0A3M7A5Q4-F1
#
_cell.length_a   1.000
_cell.length_b   1.000
_cell.length_c   1.000
_cell.angle_alpha   90.00
_cell.angle_beta   90.00
_cell.angle_gamma   90.00
#
_symmetry.space_group_name_H-M   'P 1'
#
loop_
_entity.id
_entity.type
_entity.pdbx_description
1 polymer ?
#
loop_
_entity_poly.entity_id
_entity_poly.type
_entity_poly.pdbx_seq_one_letter_code
_entity_poly.pdbx_strand_id
1 'polypeptide(L)'
;MVGRSSLSARSPTPENDHRPLPNQNDESLKHAPKAAATAQQARRQLCHSKGLEIKVPSAGSPSPTTAFIHTPQNYHREQAEGREKTAAILVPGNEGGVLGPSSIYLSIADKLASLNRGIPVLRLDHRFPARTKYCVADVLAAMNYLQNGYAVGRFVLVGWGFGGATVFTAAGQDSRIVGCATIASQSDEADGIEDMARRALPVLLIHGTEDSILTADCSRRLSERYRNASRGGEGEMAIFEGDDHQLSQKALKAEEVLCDFIMRLAGEEVGDEERTQWLQAQLRDVTN
;
A
#
# COMPACT_ATOMS: atom_id res chain seq x y z
N MET A 1 12.57 17.44 -25.75
CA MET A 1 11.88 16.27 -25.18
C MET A 1 10.41 16.61 -25.05
N VAL A 2 9.56 16.07 -25.92
CA VAL A 2 8.10 16.28 -25.84
C VAL A 2 7.58 15.34 -24.75
N GLY A 3 7.22 15.90 -23.59
CA GLY A 3 6.63 15.14 -22.49
C GLY A 3 5.34 14.46 -22.97
N ARG A 4 5.31 13.13 -22.90
CA ARG A 4 4.09 12.36 -23.16
C ARG A 4 3.13 12.65 -22.02
N SER A 5 2.18 13.57 -22.25
CA SER A 5 1.10 13.84 -21.30
C SER A 5 0.23 12.58 -21.16
N SER A 6 0.14 12.04 -19.94
CA SER A 6 -0.78 10.96 -19.57
C SER A 6 -2.18 11.23 -20.15
N LEU A 7 -2.82 10.17 -20.69
CA LEU A 7 -4.20 10.25 -21.21
C LEU A 7 -5.18 10.68 -20.10
N SER A 8 -4.87 10.41 -18.83
CA SER A 8 -5.67 10.84 -17.67
C SER A 8 -5.50 12.32 -17.32
N ALA A 9 -4.40 12.97 -17.74
CA ALA A 9 -4.12 14.37 -17.40
C ALA A 9 -5.04 15.37 -18.12
N ARG A 10 -5.61 14.98 -19.27
CA ARG A 10 -6.49 15.81 -20.10
C ARG A 10 -7.98 15.54 -19.89
N SER A 11 -8.33 14.56 -19.07
CA SER A 11 -9.73 14.20 -18.85
C SER A 11 -10.39 15.22 -17.91
N PRO A 12 -11.62 15.68 -18.22
CA PRO A 12 -12.36 16.60 -17.34
C PRO A 12 -12.63 15.96 -15.96
N THR A 13 -12.87 16.83 -14.96
CA THR A 13 -13.29 16.41 -13.62
C THR A 13 -14.56 15.58 -13.72
N PRO A 14 -14.55 14.32 -13.23
CA PRO A 14 -15.76 13.49 -13.26
C PRO A 14 -16.87 14.17 -12.46
N GLU A 15 -18.07 14.25 -13.03
CA GLU A 15 -19.27 14.75 -12.34
C GLU A 15 -19.80 13.75 -11.30
N ASN A 16 -19.43 12.46 -11.43
CA ASN A 16 -19.82 11.40 -10.52
C ASN A 16 -18.73 11.14 -9.49
N ASP A 17 -18.93 11.56 -8.24
CA ASP A 17 -18.22 10.99 -7.10
C ASP A 17 -18.41 9.46 -7.13
N HIS A 18 -17.31 8.70 -7.23
CA HIS A 18 -17.39 7.26 -6.99
C HIS A 18 -17.87 7.10 -5.55
N ARG A 19 -19.10 6.65 -5.36
CA ARG A 19 -19.55 6.23 -4.04
C ARG A 19 -18.74 4.99 -3.67
N PRO A 20 -18.19 4.93 -2.44
CA PRO A 20 -17.59 3.70 -1.94
C PRO A 20 -18.53 2.53 -2.23
N LEU A 21 -17.98 1.41 -2.67
CA LEU A 21 -18.80 0.20 -2.86
C LEU A 21 -19.57 -0.05 -1.55
N PRO A 22 -20.84 -0.51 -1.60
CA PRO A 22 -21.75 -0.52 -0.44
C PRO A 22 -21.20 -1.17 0.85
N ASN A 23 -20.17 -2.01 0.73
CA ASN A 23 -19.59 -2.75 1.84
C ASN A 23 -18.34 -2.08 2.45
N GLN A 24 -17.83 -0.98 1.89
CA GLN A 24 -16.56 -0.37 2.31
C GLN A 24 -16.62 0.41 3.63
N ASN A 25 -17.81 0.64 4.20
CA ASN A 25 -18.00 1.20 5.54
C ASN A 25 -18.39 0.13 6.58
N ASP A 26 -18.26 -1.16 6.23
CA ASP A 26 -18.57 -2.26 7.13
C ASP A 26 -17.48 -2.39 8.22
N GLU A 27 -17.92 -2.53 9.48
CA GLU A 27 -17.07 -2.84 10.63
C GLU A 27 -16.28 -4.14 10.42
N SER A 28 -16.80 -5.08 9.63
CA SER A 28 -16.11 -6.32 9.27
C SER A 28 -14.79 -6.08 8.54
N LEU A 29 -14.68 -4.96 7.81
CA LEU A 29 -13.46 -4.59 7.10
C LEU A 29 -12.41 -3.98 8.01
N LYS A 30 -12.68 -3.73 9.31
CA LYS A 30 -11.68 -3.12 10.19
C LYS A 30 -10.51 -4.05 10.49
N HIS A 31 -10.73 -5.35 10.57
CA HIS A 31 -9.71 -6.33 10.95
C HIS A 31 -9.83 -7.60 10.11
N ALA A 32 -8.72 -8.28 9.87
CA ALA A 32 -8.70 -9.60 9.28
C ALA A 32 -9.41 -10.59 10.23
N PRO A 33 -10.29 -11.48 9.70
CA PRO A 33 -10.92 -12.50 10.51
C PRO A 33 -9.87 -13.35 11.22
N LYS A 34 -10.03 -13.45 12.55
CA LYS A 34 -9.00 -13.90 13.50
C LYS A 34 -8.21 -15.10 13.01
N ALA A 35 -6.88 -15.01 13.10
CA ALA A 35 -5.99 -16.16 13.01
C ALA A 35 -6.50 -17.25 13.95
N ALA A 36 -6.53 -18.49 13.45
CA ALA A 36 -6.81 -19.68 14.24
C ALA A 36 -5.66 -20.02 15.21
N ALA A 37 -5.11 -19.02 15.91
CA ALA A 37 -4.15 -19.21 16.97
C ALA A 37 -4.91 -19.57 18.25
N THR A 38 -4.81 -20.84 18.62
CA THR A 38 -5.07 -21.39 19.93
C THR A 38 -4.38 -20.54 21.02
N ALA A 39 -5.07 -19.54 21.56
CA ALA A 39 -4.94 -19.10 22.95
C ALA A 39 -5.88 -17.92 23.20
N GLN A 40 -6.54 -17.95 24.34
CA GLN A 40 -7.33 -16.87 24.93
C GLN A 40 -6.57 -15.52 25.03
N GLN A 41 -5.24 -15.50 24.82
CA GLN A 41 -4.37 -14.33 24.74
C GLN A 41 -4.47 -13.54 23.42
N ALA A 42 -4.63 -14.20 22.26
CA ALA A 42 -4.77 -13.53 20.95
C ALA A 42 -6.05 -12.67 20.86
N ARG A 43 -7.02 -12.90 21.76
CA ARG A 43 -8.26 -12.12 21.86
C ARG A 43 -8.09 -10.72 22.45
N ARG A 44 -6.96 -10.39 23.09
CA ARG A 44 -6.76 -9.11 23.79
C ARG A 44 -5.86 -8.11 23.06
N GLN A 45 -5.13 -8.53 22.02
CA GLN A 45 -4.06 -7.73 21.41
C GLN A 45 -4.17 -7.63 19.88
N LEU A 46 -5.32 -7.23 19.37
CA LEU A 46 -5.39 -6.72 18.00
C LEU A 46 -5.08 -5.24 18.03
N CYS A 47 -4.33 -4.76 17.03
CA CYS A 47 -4.08 -3.34 16.81
C CYS A 47 -5.39 -2.51 16.87
N HIS A 48 -5.31 -1.18 17.00
CA HIS A 48 -6.48 -0.33 16.88
C HIS A 48 -6.77 -0.03 15.41
N SER A 49 -7.95 -0.42 14.92
CA SER A 49 -8.43 -0.09 13.58
C SER A 49 -9.61 0.88 13.60
N LYS A 50 -9.58 1.85 12.69
CA LYS A 50 -10.60 2.90 12.57
C LYS A 50 -10.87 3.24 11.10
N GLY A 51 -12.15 3.30 10.73
CA GLY A 51 -12.59 3.84 9.44
C GLY A 51 -12.48 5.37 9.41
N LEU A 52 -12.09 5.91 8.27
CA LEU A 52 -11.77 7.32 8.05
C LEU A 52 -12.41 7.81 6.74
N GLU A 53 -12.87 9.05 6.76
CA GLU A 53 -13.16 9.83 5.55
C GLU A 53 -12.11 10.95 5.44
N ILE A 54 -11.24 10.84 4.44
CA ILE A 54 -10.13 11.78 4.25
C ILE A 54 -10.52 12.77 3.17
N LYS A 55 -10.65 14.05 3.55
CA LYS A 55 -10.96 15.13 2.60
C LYS A 55 -9.79 15.35 1.65
N VAL A 56 -10.05 15.27 0.34
CA VAL A 56 -9.04 15.52 -0.68
C VAL A 56 -9.26 16.91 -1.29
N PRO A 57 -8.29 17.84 -1.19
CA PRO A 57 -8.40 19.14 -1.83
C PRO A 57 -8.61 19.01 -3.35
N SER A 58 -9.54 19.77 -3.91
CA SER A 58 -9.80 19.85 -5.34
C SER A 58 -10.07 21.31 -5.74
N ALA A 59 -9.99 21.62 -7.03
CA ALA A 59 -10.28 22.97 -7.53
C ALA A 59 -11.76 23.39 -7.35
N GLY A 60 -12.64 22.45 -6.97
CA GLY A 60 -14.03 22.69 -6.60
C GLY A 60 -14.28 22.28 -5.15
N SER A 61 -15.40 21.60 -4.89
CA SER A 61 -15.69 21.05 -3.56
C SER A 61 -14.73 19.91 -3.21
N PRO A 62 -14.18 19.86 -1.99
CA PRO A 62 -13.46 18.69 -1.51
C PRO A 62 -14.37 17.47 -1.55
N SER A 63 -13.92 16.40 -2.17
CA SER A 63 -14.58 15.10 -2.14
C SER A 63 -13.76 14.17 -1.24
N PRO A 64 -14.39 13.45 -0.28
CA PRO A 64 -13.67 12.57 0.63
C PRO A 64 -13.32 11.24 -0.03
N THR A 65 -12.21 10.63 0.39
CA THR A 65 -11.91 9.23 0.12
C THR A 65 -12.06 8.39 1.39
N THR A 66 -12.51 7.16 1.25
CA THR A 66 -12.60 6.19 2.36
C THR A 66 -11.24 5.58 2.64
N ALA A 67 -10.91 5.38 3.91
CA ALA A 67 -9.73 4.65 4.32
C ALA A 67 -9.95 3.95 5.67
N PHE A 68 -9.10 2.97 5.98
CA PHE A 68 -9.00 2.38 7.30
C PHE A 68 -7.58 2.48 7.80
N ILE A 69 -7.40 3.06 8.98
CA ILE A 69 -6.10 3.11 9.63
C ILE A 69 -6.01 2.04 10.71
N HIS A 70 -4.90 1.32 10.69
CA HIS A 70 -4.47 0.35 11.69
C HIS A 70 -3.29 0.94 12.44
N THR A 71 -3.36 0.95 13.76
CA THR A 71 -2.35 1.56 14.63
C THR A 71 -2.00 0.64 15.81
N PRO A 72 -0.75 0.67 16.28
CA PRO A 72 -0.35 -0.07 17.48
C PRO A 72 -1.23 0.27 18.70
N GLN A 73 -1.47 -0.69 19.59
CA GLN A 73 -2.33 -0.45 20.77
C GLN A 73 -1.81 0.69 21.66
N ASN A 74 -0.49 0.82 21.77
CA ASN A 74 0.17 1.87 22.52
C ASN A 74 0.66 2.99 21.60
N TYR A 75 -0.10 3.32 20.55
CA TYR A 75 0.29 4.37 19.63
C TYR A 75 0.15 5.75 20.26
N HIS A 76 1.26 6.26 20.80
CA HIS A 76 1.32 7.61 21.33
C HIS A 76 2.00 8.55 20.34
N ARG A 77 1.29 9.59 19.91
CA ARG A 77 1.82 10.62 18.99
C ARG A 77 3.13 11.23 19.51
N GLU A 78 3.23 11.43 20.83
CA GLU A 78 4.30 12.16 21.51
C GLU A 78 5.55 11.31 21.81
N GLN A 79 5.44 9.98 21.79
CA GLN A 79 6.53 9.05 22.14
C GLN A 79 7.53 8.81 21.00
N ALA A 80 7.56 9.68 19.98
CA ALA A 80 8.39 9.45 18.82
C ALA A 80 9.91 9.60 19.09
N GLU A 81 10.38 9.83 20.32
CA GLU A 81 11.82 9.95 20.69
C GLU A 81 12.67 10.79 19.72
N GLY A 82 12.08 11.79 19.06
CA GLY A 82 12.75 12.60 18.04
C GLY A 82 12.93 11.94 16.66
N ARG A 83 12.49 10.70 16.44
CA ARG A 83 12.43 10.04 15.12
C ARG A 83 11.05 10.21 14.47
N GLU A 84 11.02 10.59 13.20
CA GLU A 84 9.78 10.61 12.43
C GLU A 84 9.24 9.19 12.24
N LYS A 85 7.98 8.95 12.61
CA LYS A 85 7.35 7.65 12.42
C LYS A 85 7.15 7.37 10.94
N THR A 86 7.23 6.09 10.59
CA THR A 86 6.99 5.59 9.23
C THR A 86 5.66 4.86 9.21
N ALA A 87 4.82 5.12 8.20
CA ALA A 87 3.59 4.38 7.96
C ALA A 87 3.61 3.73 6.57
N ALA A 88 2.85 2.66 6.40
CA ALA A 88 2.54 2.11 5.10
C ALA A 88 1.18 2.61 4.61
N ILE A 89 1.07 2.94 3.32
CA ILE A 89 -0.22 3.21 2.66
C ILE A 89 -0.41 2.18 1.55
N LEU A 90 -1.53 1.46 1.62
CA LEU A 90 -1.90 0.38 0.71
C LEU A 90 -2.92 0.92 -0.28
N VAL A 91 -2.56 0.92 -1.56
CA VAL A 91 -3.20 1.65 -2.65
C VAL A 91 -3.78 0.66 -3.67
N PRO A 92 -5.09 0.70 -3.93
CA PRO A 92 -5.77 -0.34 -4.69
C PRO A 92 -5.56 -0.23 -6.20
N GLY A 93 -6.12 -1.22 -6.90
CA GLY A 93 -6.12 -1.29 -8.35
C GLY A 93 -7.13 -0.36 -9.02
N ASN A 94 -7.44 -0.69 -10.27
CA ASN A 94 -8.33 0.06 -11.15
C ASN A 94 -9.79 0.08 -10.70
N GLU A 95 -10.21 -0.86 -9.85
CA GLU A 95 -11.56 -0.94 -9.30
C GLU A 95 -11.71 -0.19 -7.97
N GLY A 96 -10.61 0.27 -7.37
CA GLY A 96 -10.61 0.76 -5.99
C GLY A 96 -10.72 -0.38 -4.97
N GLY A 97 -11.27 -0.11 -3.80
CA GLY A 97 -11.36 -1.03 -2.68
C GLY A 97 -10.23 -0.91 -1.67
N VAL A 98 -10.44 -1.44 -0.47
CA VAL A 98 -9.47 -1.37 0.64
C VAL A 98 -8.80 -2.72 0.96
N LEU A 99 -9.11 -3.75 0.18
CA LEU A 99 -8.71 -5.14 0.47
C LEU A 99 -7.44 -5.57 -0.28
N GLY A 100 -7.17 -4.97 -1.44
CA GLY A 100 -6.07 -5.40 -2.29
C GLY A 100 -6.27 -6.82 -2.85
N PRO A 101 -5.22 -7.39 -3.45
CA PRO A 101 -5.30 -8.72 -4.05
C PRO A 101 -5.45 -9.79 -2.97
N SER A 102 -6.38 -10.73 -3.13
CA SER A 102 -6.68 -11.81 -2.16
C SER A 102 -6.76 -11.32 -0.69
N SER A 103 -7.35 -10.14 -0.47
CA SER A 103 -7.47 -9.46 0.83
C SER A 103 -6.15 -9.22 1.60
N ILE A 104 -4.99 -9.33 0.94
CA ILE A 104 -3.66 -9.18 1.52
C ILE A 104 -3.54 -7.88 2.32
N TYR A 105 -4.15 -6.78 1.85
CA TYR A 105 -4.03 -5.49 2.53
C TYR A 105 -4.61 -5.50 3.93
N LEU A 106 -5.71 -6.22 4.15
CA LEU A 106 -6.33 -6.32 5.47
C LEU A 106 -5.43 -7.09 6.45
N SER A 107 -4.89 -8.23 6.00
CA SER A 107 -3.97 -9.06 6.79
C SER A 107 -2.70 -8.28 7.16
N ILE A 108 -1.98 -7.70 6.18
CA ILE A 108 -0.73 -6.99 6.47
C ILE A 108 -0.93 -5.77 7.36
N ALA A 109 -2.08 -5.09 7.27
CA ALA A 109 -2.38 -3.94 8.12
C ALA A 109 -2.48 -4.35 9.60
N ASP A 110 -3.17 -5.45 9.90
CA ASP A 110 -3.22 -6.01 11.25
C ASP A 110 -1.85 -6.52 11.71
N LYS A 111 -1.13 -7.25 10.85
CA LYS A 111 0.19 -7.82 11.18
C LYS A 111 1.19 -6.74 11.59
N LEU A 112 1.36 -5.74 10.73
CA LEU A 112 2.35 -4.68 10.94
C LEU A 112 2.01 -3.78 12.12
N ALA A 113 0.72 -3.47 12.31
CA ALA A 113 0.28 -2.66 13.43
C ALA A 113 0.30 -3.42 14.76
N SER A 114 0.26 -4.77 14.75
CA SER A 114 0.30 -5.61 15.95
C SER A 114 1.71 -5.96 16.42
N LEU A 115 2.76 -5.59 15.66
CA LEU A 115 4.15 -5.70 16.14
C LEU A 115 4.33 -4.86 17.42
N ASN A 116 5.28 -5.26 18.27
CA ASN A 116 5.58 -4.66 19.56
C ASN A 116 5.85 -3.15 19.46
N ARG A 117 6.68 -2.74 18.50
CA ARG A 117 6.89 -1.33 18.15
C ARG A 117 5.80 -0.82 17.21
N GLY A 118 5.38 -1.67 16.28
CA GLY A 118 4.19 -1.50 15.47
C GLY A 118 4.32 -0.39 14.41
N ILE A 119 3.87 -0.69 13.19
CA ILE A 119 3.90 0.24 12.07
C ILE A 119 2.45 0.63 11.74
N PRO A 120 2.10 1.92 11.74
CA PRO A 120 0.79 2.35 11.26
C PRO A 120 0.60 1.98 9.79
N VAL A 121 -0.57 1.43 9.47
CA VAL A 121 -0.92 1.06 8.10
C VAL A 121 -2.27 1.65 7.73
N LEU A 122 -2.32 2.35 6.60
CA LEU A 122 -3.55 2.88 6.04
C LEU A 122 -3.93 2.10 4.79
N ARG A 123 -5.13 1.53 4.77
CA ARG A 123 -5.75 0.99 3.55
C ARG A 123 -6.62 2.07 2.95
N LEU A 124 -6.34 2.45 1.71
CA LEU A 124 -6.96 3.59 1.03
C LEU A 124 -7.93 3.08 -0.05
N ASP A 125 -9.06 3.76 -0.25
CA ASP A 125 -9.86 3.65 -1.47
C ASP A 125 -9.59 4.84 -2.41
N HIS A 126 -10.01 4.75 -3.67
CA HIS A 126 -9.93 5.83 -4.64
C HIS A 126 -11.29 6.52 -4.85
N ARG A 127 -11.28 7.85 -4.90
CA ARG A 127 -12.48 8.62 -5.29
C ARG A 127 -12.82 8.47 -6.76
N PHE A 128 -11.80 8.24 -7.59
CA PHE A 128 -11.95 8.06 -9.03
C PHE A 128 -10.96 6.98 -9.50
N PRO A 129 -11.30 5.70 -9.29
CA PRO A 129 -10.44 4.59 -9.68
C PRO A 129 -10.01 4.66 -11.17
N ALA A 130 -8.84 4.10 -11.47
CA ALA A 130 -8.22 4.11 -12.80
C ALA A 130 -7.89 5.51 -13.38
N ARG A 131 -7.79 6.55 -12.54
CA ARG A 131 -7.46 7.91 -12.99
C ARG A 131 -6.29 8.48 -12.19
N THR A 132 -5.07 8.26 -12.69
CA THR A 132 -3.79 8.50 -11.97
C THR A 132 -3.73 9.85 -11.28
N LYS A 133 -4.12 10.93 -11.97
CA LYS A 133 -4.15 12.29 -11.41
C LYS A 133 -4.94 12.38 -10.09
N TYR A 134 -6.11 11.76 -10.03
CA TYR A 134 -6.97 11.81 -8.84
C TYR A 134 -6.51 10.83 -7.77
N CYS A 135 -6.12 9.62 -8.16
CA CYS A 135 -5.58 8.60 -7.26
C CYS A 135 -4.32 9.08 -6.53
N VAL A 136 -3.43 9.81 -7.21
CA VAL A 136 -2.24 10.45 -6.59
C VAL A 136 -2.66 11.51 -5.57
N ALA A 137 -3.67 12.34 -5.89
CA ALA A 137 -4.18 13.33 -4.95
C ALA A 137 -4.77 12.68 -3.69
N ASP A 138 -5.41 11.52 -3.81
CA ASP A 138 -5.95 10.75 -2.68
C ASP A 138 -4.81 10.27 -1.76
N VAL A 139 -3.74 9.73 -2.35
CA VAL A 139 -2.53 9.29 -1.61
C VAL A 139 -1.88 10.46 -0.89
N LEU A 140 -1.69 11.61 -1.55
CA LEU A 140 -1.08 12.79 -0.93
C LEU A 140 -1.95 13.36 0.20
N ALA A 141 -3.27 13.36 0.05
CA ALA A 141 -4.20 13.76 1.11
C ALA A 141 -4.14 12.80 2.31
N ALA A 142 -4.05 11.50 2.06
CA ALA A 142 -3.86 10.49 3.10
C ALA A 142 -2.54 10.69 3.86
N MET A 143 -1.43 10.95 3.16
CA MET A 143 -0.14 11.28 3.80
C MET A 143 -0.25 12.52 4.69
N ASN A 144 -0.91 13.58 4.21
CA ASN A 144 -1.12 14.80 4.99
C ASN A 144 -2.00 14.54 6.23
N TYR A 145 -3.04 13.71 6.09
CA TYR A 145 -3.89 13.31 7.21
C TYR A 145 -3.09 12.57 8.28
N LEU A 146 -2.26 11.60 7.89
CA LEU A 146 -1.41 10.83 8.78
C LEU A 146 -0.32 11.70 9.44
N GLN A 147 0.29 12.62 8.70
CA GLN A 147 1.26 13.55 9.27
C GLN A 147 0.64 14.42 10.36
N ASN A 148 -0.52 15.02 10.09
CA ASN A 148 -1.15 15.95 11.02
C ASN A 148 -1.82 15.26 12.21
N GLY A 149 -2.42 14.08 11.99
CA GLY A 149 -3.18 13.35 13.02
C GLY A 149 -2.36 12.35 13.81
N TYR A 150 -1.33 11.75 13.20
CA TYR A 150 -0.62 10.60 13.75
C TYR A 150 0.89 10.86 13.95
N ALA A 151 1.42 12.03 13.55
CA ALA A 151 2.86 12.33 13.59
C ALA A 151 3.72 11.33 12.78
N VAL A 152 3.20 10.95 11.62
CA VAL A 152 3.93 10.19 10.60
C VAL A 152 4.63 11.14 9.65
N GLY A 153 5.96 11.04 9.53
CA GLY A 153 6.75 11.88 8.62
C GLY A 153 7.25 11.13 7.38
N ARG A 154 7.25 9.80 7.42
CA ARG A 154 7.80 8.93 6.37
C ARG A 154 6.76 7.92 5.89
N PHE A 155 6.77 7.61 4.60
CA PHE A 155 5.76 6.73 4.01
C PHE A 155 6.36 5.66 3.10
N VAL A 156 5.93 4.42 3.29
CA VAL A 156 6.10 3.34 2.33
C VAL A 156 4.78 3.17 1.59
N LEU A 157 4.82 3.18 0.25
CA LEU A 157 3.61 2.99 -0.54
C LEU A 157 3.58 1.59 -1.14
N VAL A 158 2.42 0.94 -1.13
CA VAL A 158 2.21 -0.36 -1.77
C VAL A 158 1.05 -0.25 -2.75
N GLY A 159 1.30 -0.48 -4.04
CA GLY A 159 0.27 -0.39 -5.09
C GLY A 159 -0.04 -1.74 -5.73
N TRP A 160 -1.32 -2.05 -5.97
CA TRP A 160 -1.72 -3.25 -6.72
C TRP A 160 -2.22 -2.91 -8.12
N GLY A 161 -1.74 -3.62 -9.16
CA GLY A 161 -2.20 -3.39 -10.54
C GLY A 161 -1.94 -1.96 -10.99
N PHE A 162 -3.02 -1.27 -11.36
CA PHE A 162 -3.03 0.18 -11.62
C PHE A 162 -2.45 1.03 -10.47
N GLY A 163 -2.63 0.59 -9.21
CA GLY A 163 -2.07 1.24 -8.04
C GLY A 163 -0.55 1.42 -8.10
N GLY A 164 0.16 0.56 -8.84
CA GLY A 164 1.59 0.71 -9.11
C GLY A 164 1.96 2.05 -9.77
N ALA A 165 1.23 2.43 -10.83
CA ALA A 165 1.41 3.72 -11.50
C ALA A 165 1.14 4.90 -10.54
N THR A 166 0.13 4.76 -9.69
CA THR A 166 -0.23 5.76 -8.68
C THR A 166 0.89 5.95 -7.66
N VAL A 167 1.42 4.88 -7.06
CA VAL A 167 2.45 4.98 -6.02
C VAL A 167 3.79 5.48 -6.57
N PHE A 168 4.18 5.07 -7.78
CA PHE A 168 5.38 5.58 -8.42
C PHE A 168 5.26 7.07 -8.76
N THR A 169 4.11 7.49 -9.29
CA THR A 169 3.86 8.91 -9.60
C THR A 169 3.89 9.76 -8.32
N ALA A 170 3.27 9.30 -7.22
CA ALA A 170 3.32 9.98 -5.94
C ALA A 170 4.76 10.06 -5.40
N ALA A 171 5.54 8.99 -5.51
CA ALA A 171 6.95 8.95 -5.10
C ALA A 171 7.84 9.92 -5.89
N GLY A 172 7.52 10.19 -7.15
CA GLY A 172 8.19 11.24 -7.93
C GLY A 172 7.90 12.67 -7.43
N GLN A 173 6.78 12.88 -6.76
CA GLN A 173 6.29 14.21 -6.36
C GLN A 173 6.55 14.58 -4.91
N ASP A 174 6.67 13.60 -4.01
CA ASP A 174 6.76 13.85 -2.57
C ASP A 174 8.00 13.22 -1.93
N SER A 175 8.74 14.04 -1.18
CA SER A 175 10.00 13.63 -0.55
C SER A 175 9.82 12.74 0.68
N ARG A 176 8.63 12.76 1.31
CA ARG A 176 8.31 11.95 2.50
C ARG A 176 8.19 10.46 2.19
N ILE A 177 8.05 10.09 0.92
CA ILE A 177 8.01 8.69 0.48
C ILE A 177 9.43 8.13 0.47
N VAL A 178 9.62 7.01 1.16
CA VAL A 178 10.94 6.39 1.41
C VAL A 178 11.13 5.06 0.70
N GLY A 179 10.10 4.56 0.00
CA GLY A 179 10.16 3.41 -0.88
C GLY A 179 8.77 2.97 -1.31
N CYS A 180 8.72 2.15 -2.36
CA CYS A 180 7.49 1.67 -2.94
C CYS A 180 7.57 0.17 -3.22
N ALA A 181 6.50 -0.55 -2.93
CA ALA A 181 6.30 -1.91 -3.40
C ALA A 181 5.11 -1.96 -4.36
N THR A 182 5.10 -2.93 -5.27
CA THR A 182 3.94 -3.17 -6.11
C THR A 182 3.61 -4.64 -6.24
N ILE A 183 2.32 -4.94 -6.36
CA ILE A 183 1.80 -6.28 -6.65
C ILE A 183 1.19 -6.25 -8.04
N ALA A 184 1.59 -7.14 -8.93
CA ALA A 184 1.05 -7.27 -10.28
C ALA A 184 0.95 -5.94 -11.06
N SER A 185 1.97 -5.07 -10.92
CA SER A 185 1.91 -3.71 -11.49
C SER A 185 1.83 -3.73 -13.01
N GLN A 186 1.05 -2.79 -13.56
CA GLN A 186 1.17 -2.43 -14.97
C GLN A 186 2.46 -1.64 -15.22
N SER A 187 2.93 -1.65 -16.47
CA SER A 187 4.06 -0.81 -16.90
C SER A 187 3.64 0.56 -17.46
N ASP A 188 2.34 0.74 -17.73
CA ASP A 188 1.75 1.98 -18.22
C ASP A 188 1.61 3.03 -17.10
N GLU A 189 1.85 4.29 -17.45
CA GLU A 189 1.83 5.44 -16.52
C GLU A 189 2.75 5.29 -15.29
N ALA A 190 3.75 4.41 -15.36
CA ALA A 190 4.67 4.09 -14.27
C ALA A 190 6.02 4.84 -14.36
N ASP A 191 6.08 5.98 -15.05
CA ASP A 191 7.33 6.73 -15.29
C ASP A 191 8.00 7.21 -13.99
N GLY A 192 7.24 7.37 -12.92
CA GLY A 192 7.76 7.73 -11.60
C GLY A 192 8.75 6.71 -11.01
N ILE A 193 8.82 5.48 -11.54
CA ILE A 193 9.84 4.51 -11.11
C ILE A 193 11.26 5.00 -11.41
N GLU A 194 11.44 5.81 -12.46
CA GLU A 194 12.74 6.41 -12.79
C GLU A 194 13.08 7.58 -11.85
N ASP A 195 12.07 8.28 -11.31
CA ASP A 195 12.27 9.28 -10.25
C ASP A 195 12.72 8.63 -8.94
N MET A 196 12.13 7.48 -8.60
CA MET A 196 12.60 6.66 -7.49
C MET A 196 14.06 6.27 -7.66
N ALA A 197 14.42 5.79 -8.84
CA ALA A 197 15.79 5.44 -9.17
C ALA A 197 16.75 6.63 -9.07
N ARG A 198 16.38 7.81 -9.58
CA ARG A 198 17.16 9.06 -9.44
C ARG A 198 17.43 9.43 -7.98
N ARG A 199 16.45 9.15 -7.10
CA ARG A 199 16.53 9.39 -5.65
C ARG A 199 17.16 8.24 -4.87
N ALA A 200 17.52 7.13 -5.52
CA ALA A 200 17.98 5.89 -4.88
C ALA A 200 17.00 5.35 -3.82
N LEU A 201 15.69 5.45 -4.08
CA LEU A 201 14.66 4.93 -3.19
C LEU A 201 14.43 3.43 -3.46
N PRO A 202 14.38 2.57 -2.42
CA PRO A 202 14.08 1.15 -2.58
C PRO A 202 12.75 0.88 -3.30
N VAL A 203 12.77 -0.11 -4.20
CA VAL A 203 11.60 -0.59 -4.95
C VAL A 203 11.51 -2.12 -4.82
N LEU A 204 10.31 -2.63 -4.56
CA LEU A 204 9.99 -4.06 -4.59
C LEU A 204 8.87 -4.35 -5.60
N LEU A 205 9.11 -5.25 -6.54
CA LEU A 205 8.14 -5.65 -7.57
C LEU A 205 7.72 -7.11 -7.36
N ILE A 206 6.45 -7.35 -7.06
CA ILE A 206 5.88 -8.69 -6.85
C ILE A 206 4.96 -9.05 -8.02
N HIS A 207 5.04 -10.28 -8.54
CA HIS A 207 4.20 -10.71 -9.66
C HIS A 207 4.01 -12.24 -9.71
N GLY A 208 2.82 -12.71 -10.07
CA GLY A 208 2.55 -14.11 -10.42
C GLY A 208 2.91 -14.43 -11.88
N THR A 209 3.40 -15.63 -12.18
CA THR A 209 3.77 -15.97 -13.58
C THR A 209 2.58 -16.28 -14.48
N GLU A 210 1.44 -16.66 -13.90
CA GLU A 210 0.19 -16.99 -14.59
C GLU A 210 -0.82 -15.83 -14.52
N ASP A 211 -0.33 -14.61 -14.28
CA ASP A 211 -1.14 -13.40 -14.40
C ASP A 211 -1.58 -13.18 -15.85
N SER A 212 -2.86 -13.45 -16.09
CA SER A 212 -3.53 -13.30 -17.39
C SER A 212 -4.07 -11.90 -17.66
N ILE A 213 -4.03 -11.00 -16.67
CA ILE A 213 -4.48 -9.61 -16.80
C ILE A 213 -3.30 -8.72 -17.17
N LEU A 214 -2.20 -8.84 -16.43
CA LEU A 214 -0.95 -8.12 -16.66
C LEU A 214 0.17 -9.13 -16.54
N THR A 215 0.84 -9.52 -17.63
CA THR A 215 1.88 -10.55 -17.50
C THR A 215 3.06 -10.07 -16.63
N ALA A 216 3.78 -11.01 -16.01
CA ALA A 216 4.98 -10.74 -15.22
C ALA A 216 6.08 -9.95 -15.96
N ASP A 217 6.02 -9.88 -17.29
CA ASP A 217 6.88 -9.01 -18.10
C ASP A 217 6.73 -7.53 -17.72
N CYS A 218 5.57 -7.10 -17.22
CA CYS A 218 5.38 -5.74 -16.71
C CYS A 218 6.35 -5.42 -15.57
N SER A 219 6.45 -6.30 -14.56
CA SER A 219 7.41 -6.14 -13.46
C SER A 219 8.85 -6.24 -13.93
N ARG A 220 9.16 -7.10 -14.92
CA ARG A 220 10.52 -7.19 -15.49
C ARG A 220 10.93 -5.89 -16.18
N ARG A 221 10.06 -5.33 -17.03
CA ARG A 221 10.28 -4.02 -17.69
C ARG A 221 10.45 -2.90 -16.68
N LEU A 222 9.65 -2.89 -15.60
CA LEU A 222 9.79 -1.90 -14.53
C LEU A 222 11.14 -2.03 -13.81
N SER A 223 11.57 -3.26 -13.49
CA SER A 223 12.91 -3.52 -12.91
C SER A 223 14.02 -3.03 -13.84
N GLU A 224 13.92 -3.31 -15.14
CA GLU A 224 14.89 -2.83 -16.14
C GLU A 224 14.93 -1.30 -16.20
N ARG A 225 13.78 -0.63 -16.22
CA ARG A 225 13.70 0.83 -16.20
C ARG A 225 14.32 1.42 -14.94
N TYR A 226 14.03 0.83 -13.78
CA TYR A 226 14.59 1.24 -12.50
C TYR A 226 16.13 1.07 -12.49
N ARG A 227 16.64 -0.10 -12.90
CA ARG A 227 18.08 -0.40 -12.98
C ARG A 227 18.82 0.53 -13.94
N ASN A 228 18.24 0.74 -15.12
CA ASN A 228 18.85 1.57 -16.17
C ASN A 228 18.81 3.07 -15.83
N ALA A 229 18.00 3.48 -14.85
CA ALA A 229 17.90 4.87 -14.43
C ALA A 229 18.92 5.21 -13.32
N SER A 230 19.85 6.11 -13.64
CA SER A 230 20.71 6.86 -12.71
C SER A 230 21.26 6.07 -11.51
N ARG A 231 20.56 6.09 -10.36
CA ARG A 231 21.01 5.55 -9.06
C ARG A 231 20.12 4.40 -8.56
N GLY A 232 19.35 3.75 -9.43
CA GLY A 232 18.40 2.70 -9.03
C GLY A 232 19.07 1.49 -8.36
N GLY A 233 20.26 1.08 -8.82
CA GLY A 233 20.78 -0.22 -8.41
C GLY A 233 19.90 -1.36 -8.93
N GLU A 234 19.85 -2.50 -8.25
CA GLU A 234 19.13 -3.68 -8.78
C GLU A 234 17.60 -3.63 -8.57
N GLY A 235 17.14 -2.97 -7.49
CA GLY A 235 15.76 -3.14 -7.02
C GLY A 235 15.50 -4.57 -6.51
N GLU A 236 14.36 -4.78 -5.87
CA GLU A 236 13.93 -6.09 -5.38
C GLU A 236 12.80 -6.62 -6.26
N MET A 237 12.80 -7.92 -6.52
CA MET A 237 11.76 -8.57 -7.32
C MET A 237 11.42 -9.93 -6.73
N ALA A 238 10.12 -10.20 -6.57
CA ALA A 238 9.59 -11.49 -6.14
C ALA A 238 8.61 -12.01 -7.21
N ILE A 239 9.03 -13.05 -7.92
CA ILE A 239 8.19 -13.71 -8.93
C ILE A 239 7.66 -15.02 -8.34
N PHE A 240 6.33 -15.16 -8.33
CA PHE A 240 5.65 -16.33 -7.80
C PHE A 240 5.17 -17.23 -8.93
N GLU A 241 5.88 -18.35 -9.09
CA GLU A 241 5.58 -19.36 -10.10
C GLU A 241 4.17 -19.94 -9.92
N GLY A 242 3.40 -19.98 -11.00
CA GLY A 242 2.06 -20.55 -11.06
C GLY A 242 0.94 -19.65 -10.51
N ASP A 243 1.26 -18.45 -10.03
CA ASP A 243 0.28 -17.58 -9.38
C ASP A 243 -0.34 -16.54 -10.32
N ASP A 244 -1.53 -16.07 -9.98
CA ASP A 244 -2.36 -15.20 -10.82
C ASP A 244 -2.22 -13.70 -10.47
N HIS A 245 -3.07 -12.86 -11.06
CA HIS A 245 -3.12 -11.41 -10.81
C HIS A 245 -3.42 -11.02 -9.34
N GLN A 246 -4.09 -11.92 -8.62
CA GLN A 246 -4.52 -11.74 -7.24
C GLN A 246 -3.51 -12.35 -6.26
N LEU A 247 -2.51 -13.08 -6.75
CA LEU A 247 -1.65 -13.93 -5.95
C LEU A 247 -2.45 -14.96 -5.12
N SER A 248 -3.53 -15.50 -5.69
CA SER A 248 -4.47 -16.38 -5.01
C SER A 248 -3.81 -17.60 -4.35
N GLN A 249 -2.69 -18.09 -4.90
CA GLN A 249 -2.01 -19.29 -4.41
C GLN A 249 -0.88 -18.98 -3.41
N LYS A 250 -0.27 -17.79 -3.48
CA LYS A 250 0.90 -17.39 -2.69
C LYS A 250 0.65 -16.11 -1.89
N ALA A 251 -0.60 -15.75 -1.61
CA ALA A 251 -0.96 -14.56 -0.85
C ALA A 251 -0.19 -14.43 0.47
N LEU A 252 -0.14 -15.48 1.30
CA LEU A 252 0.64 -15.45 2.55
C LEU A 252 2.13 -15.21 2.32
N LYS A 253 2.71 -15.75 1.25
CA LYS A 253 4.12 -15.50 0.92
C LYS A 253 4.34 -14.07 0.45
N ALA A 254 3.39 -13.52 -0.30
CA ALA A 254 3.40 -12.11 -0.69
C ALA A 254 3.31 -11.19 0.54
N GLU A 255 2.46 -11.52 1.52
CA GLU A 255 2.36 -10.81 2.79
C GLU A 255 3.69 -10.77 3.54
N GLU A 256 4.39 -11.91 3.65
CA GLU A 256 5.71 -11.97 4.29
C GLU A 256 6.71 -11.02 3.59
N VAL A 257 6.81 -11.12 2.26
CA VAL A 257 7.75 -10.30 1.46
C VAL A 257 7.44 -8.81 1.57
N LEU A 258 6.16 -8.42 1.54
CA LEU A 258 5.73 -7.04 1.72
C LEU A 258 6.00 -6.52 3.13
N CYS A 259 5.68 -7.32 4.15
CA CYS A 259 5.95 -6.95 5.54
C CYS A 259 7.44 -6.73 5.76
N ASP A 260 8.29 -7.61 5.24
CA ASP A 260 9.76 -7.49 5.35
C ASP A 260 10.30 -6.21 4.72
N PHE A 261 9.80 -5.88 3.53
CA PHE A 261 10.14 -4.64 2.86
C PHE A 261 9.72 -3.41 3.68
N ILE A 262 8.46 -3.38 4.16
CA ILE A 262 7.92 -2.26 4.93
C ILE A 262 8.69 -2.08 6.24
N MET A 263 8.92 -3.16 7.00
CA MET A 263 9.64 -3.11 8.29
C MET A 263 11.06 -2.58 8.12
N ARG A 264 11.78 -3.07 7.11
CA ARG A 264 13.14 -2.59 6.80
C ARG A 264 13.17 -1.09 6.52
N LEU A 265 12.20 -0.57 5.76
CA LEU A 265 12.13 0.87 5.46
C LEU A 265 11.65 1.71 6.64
N ALA A 266 10.87 1.12 7.54
CA ALA A 266 10.47 1.72 8.81
C ALA A 266 11.60 1.72 9.85
N GLY A 267 12.68 0.96 9.64
CA GLY A 267 13.77 0.80 10.62
C GLY A 267 13.34 -0.06 11.82
N GLU A 268 12.39 -0.96 11.61
CA GLU A 268 11.87 -1.86 12.65
C GLU A 268 12.55 -3.23 12.55
N GLU A 269 13.20 -3.63 13.65
CA GLU A 269 13.81 -4.95 13.81
C GLU A 269 12.83 -5.84 14.58
N VAL A 270 12.51 -6.99 14.01
CA VAL A 270 11.55 -7.95 14.59
C VAL A 270 12.27 -9.27 14.82
N GLY A 271 12.24 -9.76 16.06
CA GLY A 271 12.85 -11.03 16.45
C GLY A 271 12.10 -12.24 15.87
N ASP A 272 12.77 -13.39 15.80
CA ASP A 272 12.24 -14.61 15.16
C ASP A 272 10.92 -15.11 15.77
N GLU A 273 10.77 -15.00 17.09
CA GLU A 273 9.53 -15.38 17.80
C GLU A 273 8.34 -14.51 17.37
N GLU A 274 8.53 -13.19 17.34
CA GLU A 274 7.51 -12.23 16.95
C GLU A 274 7.15 -12.35 15.46
N ARG A 275 8.14 -12.59 14.60
CA ARG A 275 7.95 -12.90 13.17
C ARG A 275 7.08 -14.13 12.98
N THR A 276 7.36 -15.21 13.70
CA THR A 276 6.59 -16.46 13.63
C THR A 276 5.16 -16.23 14.12
N GLN A 277 5.00 -15.49 15.21
CA GLN A 277 3.71 -15.23 15.84
C GLN A 277 2.76 -14.38 14.98
N TRP A 278 3.28 -13.36 14.29
CA TRP A 278 2.45 -12.37 13.59
C TRP A 278 2.57 -12.42 12.07
N LEU A 279 3.79 -12.50 11.53
CA LEU A 279 4.02 -12.35 10.10
C LEU A 279 3.69 -13.62 9.33
N GLN A 280 4.08 -14.78 9.88
CA GLN A 280 3.82 -16.10 9.28
C GLN A 280 2.44 -16.65 9.65
N ALA A 281 1.74 -16.01 10.60
CA ALA A 281 0.39 -16.39 10.95
C ALA A 281 -0.57 -16.13 9.79
N GLN A 282 -1.41 -17.12 9.49
CA GLN A 282 -2.49 -16.94 8.53
C GLN A 282 -3.67 -16.24 9.22
N LEU A 283 -3.77 -14.93 9.02
CA LEU A 283 -4.97 -14.14 9.33
C LEU A 283 -5.85 -14.25 8.08
N ARG A 284 -6.97 -15.00 8.17
CA ARG A 284 -7.71 -15.47 6.99
C ARG A 284 -8.42 -14.34 6.23
N ASP A 285 -8.90 -14.69 5.04
CA ASP A 285 -9.69 -13.91 4.10
C ASP A 285 -11.06 -13.46 4.66
N VAL A 286 -11.53 -12.27 4.26
CA VAL A 286 -12.94 -11.85 4.42
C VAL A 286 -13.78 -12.54 3.35
N THR A 287 -13.89 -13.86 3.40
CA THR A 287 -14.89 -14.57 2.58
C THR A 287 -16.21 -14.58 3.33
N ASN A 288 -17.04 -13.60 3.01
CA ASN A 288 -18.49 -13.76 2.87
C ASN A 288 -18.89 -13.22 1.50
#